data_AF-J5KLL5-F1
#
_entry.id   AF-J5KLL5-F1
#
_cell.length_a   1.000
_cell.length_b   1.000
_cell.length_c   1.000
_cell.angle_alpha   90.00
_cell.angle_beta   90.00
_cell.angle_gamma   90.00
#
_symmetry.space_group_name_H-M   'P 1'
#
loop_
_entity.id
_entity.type
_entity.pdbx_description
1 polymer ?
#
loop_
_entity_poly.entity_id
_entity_poly.type
_entity_poly.pdbx_seq_one_letter_code
_entity_poly.pdbx_strand_id
1 'polypeptide(L)' 'MSDLRQIPYVGKKTEDDLLALGYADIASLKGADADGLYERTKALGRGSDKCILYMYRMICYYANTPDPDVGKLKWWLYKD' A
#
# COMPACT_ATOMS: atom_id res chain seq x y z
N MET A 1 -17.19 4.64 1.73
CA MET A 1 -16.40 4.16 0.57
C MET A 1 -14.95 4.44 0.90
N SER A 2 -14.03 3.50 0.68
CA SER A 2 -12.61 3.79 0.88
C SER A 2 -12.12 4.75 -0.22
N ASP A 3 -11.15 5.60 0.11
CA ASP A 3 -10.41 6.43 -0.85
C ASP A 3 -9.13 5.74 -1.34
N LEU A 4 -8.87 4.50 -0.91
CA LEU A 4 -7.65 3.73 -1.21
C LEU A 4 -7.39 3.56 -2.71
N ARG A 5 -8.45 3.47 -3.53
CA ARG A 5 -8.34 3.38 -5.00
C ARG A 5 -7.89 4.68 -5.68
N GLN A 6 -7.77 5.79 -4.94
CA GLN A 6 -7.15 7.02 -5.46
C GLN A 6 -5.62 6.88 -5.57
N ILE A 7 -5.03 5.96 -4.82
CA ILE A 7 -3.61 5.65 -4.93
C ILE A 7 -3.37 4.95 -6.28
N PRO A 8 -2.40 5.41 -7.10
CA PRO A 8 -2.08 4.76 -8.37
C PRO A 8 -1.81 3.26 -8.19
N TYR A 9 -2.27 2.45 -9.15
CA TYR A 9 -2.11 0.99 -9.17
C TYR A 9 -2.82 0.21 -8.04
N VAL A 10 -3.54 0.87 -7.12
CA VAL A 10 -4.38 0.20 -6.13
C VAL A 10 -5.71 -0.19 -6.75
N GLY A 11 -5.82 -1.48 -7.08
CA GLY A 11 -7.07 -2.12 -7.49
C GLY A 11 -7.85 -2.72 -6.32
N LYS A 12 -9.00 -3.33 -6.63
CA LYS A 12 -9.88 -3.97 -5.65
C LYS A 12 -9.16 -4.99 -4.75
N LYS A 13 -8.28 -5.82 -5.31
CA LYS A 13 -7.54 -6.83 -4.53
C LYS A 13 -6.67 -6.17 -3.44
N THR A 14 -5.90 -5.16 -3.81
CA THR A 14 -5.03 -4.43 -2.89
C THR A 14 -5.84 -3.67 -1.84
N GLU A 15 -6.96 -3.04 -2.24
CA GLU A 15 -7.89 -2.43 -1.30
C GLU A 15 -8.42 -3.46 -0.29
N ASP A 16 -8.88 -4.63 -0.75
CA ASP A 16 -9.36 -5.70 0.12
C ASP A 16 -8.26 -6.17 1.08
N ASP A 17 -6.98 -6.20 0.65
CA ASP A 17 -5.82 -6.50 1.51
C ASP A 17 -5.63 -5.45 2.60
N LEU A 18 -5.65 -4.17 2.23
CA LEU A 18 -5.53 -3.07 3.19
C LEU A 18 -6.68 -3.07 4.21
N LEU A 19 -7.91 -3.32 3.76
CA LEU A 19 -9.08 -3.46 4.63
C LEU A 19 -8.93 -4.65 5.60
N ALA A 20 -8.44 -5.79 5.13
CA ALA A 20 -8.19 -6.96 5.98
C ALA A 20 -7.09 -6.70 7.03
N LEU A 21 -6.15 -5.79 6.74
CA LEU A 21 -5.13 -5.31 7.67
C LEU A 21 -5.64 -4.24 8.65
N GLY A 22 -6.87 -3.76 8.48
CA GLY A 22 -7.50 -2.74 9.34
C GLY A 22 -7.33 -1.30 8.84
N TYR A 23 -6.89 -1.09 7.59
CA TYR A 23 -6.76 0.24 6.99
C TYR A 23 -7.99 0.54 6.12
N ALA A 24 -8.83 1.47 6.59
CA ALA A 24 -10.10 1.80 5.96
C ALA A 24 -10.00 2.87 4.86
N ASP A 25 -8.95 3.70 4.92
CA ASP A 25 -8.73 4.87 4.05
C ASP A 25 -7.25 5.28 4.03
N ILE A 26 -6.90 6.25 3.17
CA ILE A 26 -5.55 6.81 3.04
C ILE A 26 -5.08 7.44 4.36
N ALA A 27 -5.99 8.05 5.12
CA ALA A 27 -5.65 8.66 6.41
C ALA A 27 -5.16 7.62 7.42
N SER A 28 -5.78 6.44 7.45
CA SER A 28 -5.39 5.32 8.32
C SER A 28 -4.01 4.75 7.98
N LEU A 29 -3.53 4.94 6.73
CA LEU A 29 -2.20 4.51 6.28
C LEU A 29 -1.08 5.47 6.70
N LYS A 30 -1.39 6.63 7.28
CA LYS A 30 -0.36 7.55 7.79
C LYS A 30 0.41 6.90 8.93
N GLY A 31 1.73 6.95 8.84
CA GLY A 31 2.65 6.29 9.76
C GLY A 31 2.74 4.76 9.59
N ALA A 32 2.04 4.16 8.62
CA ALA A 32 2.13 2.73 8.37
C ALA A 32 3.51 2.35 7.81
N ASP A 33 4.01 1.21 8.27
CA ASP A 33 5.26 0.61 7.79
C ASP A 33 4.99 -0.43 6.69
N ALA A 34 5.71 -0.34 5.58
CA ALA A 34 5.48 -1.17 4.40
C ALA A 34 5.89 -2.63 4.62
N ASP A 35 6.98 -2.87 5.34
CA ASP A 35 7.45 -4.21 5.68
C ASP A 35 6.49 -4.87 6.68
N GLY A 36 6.01 -4.12 7.67
CA GLY A 36 4.94 -4.56 8.58
C GLY A 36 3.63 -4.90 7.87
N LEU A 37 3.20 -4.09 6.89
CA LEU A 37 2.05 -4.41 6.03
C LEU A 37 2.27 -5.74 5.30
N TYR A 38 3.43 -5.93 4.68
CA TYR A 38 3.78 -7.14 3.95
C TYR A 38 3.76 -8.39 4.81
N GLU A 39 4.41 -8.35 5.98
CA GLU A 39 4.44 -9.50 6.89
C GLU A 39 3.06 -9.85 7.44
N ARG A 40 2.22 -8.86 7.73
CA ARG A 40 0.83 -9.10 8.12
C ARG A 40 -0.01 -9.67 6.98
N THR A 41 0.18 -9.21 5.74
CA THR A 41 -0.50 -9.78 4.56
C THR A 41 -0.11 -11.24 4.34
N LYS A 42 1.17 -11.57 4.52
CA LYS A 42 1.67 -12.95 4.49
C LYS A 42 1.03 -13.80 5.58
N ALA A 43 0.97 -13.29 6.82
CA ALA A 43 0.35 -13.99 7.95
C ALA A 43 -1.14 -14.28 7.72
N LEU A 44 -1.83 -13.42 6.96
CA LEU A 44 -3.23 -13.63 6.54
C LEU A 44 -3.37 -14.56 5.32
N GLY A 45 -2.28 -15.02 4.72
CA GLY A 45 -2.29 -15.87 3.52
C GLY A 45 -2.80 -15.16 2.25
N ARG A 46 -2.77 -13.82 2.21
CA ARG A 46 -3.36 -13.03 1.11
C ARG A 46 -2.35 -12.58 0.05
N GLY A 47 -1.06 -12.81 0.30
CA GLY A 47 0.00 -12.59 -0.66
C GLY A 47 1.39 -12.83 -0.07
N SER A 48 2.27 -13.42 -0.86
CA SER A 48 3.69 -13.66 -0.52
C SER A 48 4.66 -13.17 -1.59
N ASP A 49 4.13 -12.58 -2.66
CA ASP A 49 4.95 -12.08 -3.75
C ASP A 49 5.62 -10.78 -3.35
N LYS A 50 6.93 -10.67 -3.58
CA LYS A 50 7.68 -9.43 -3.29
C LYS A 50 7.13 -8.20 -4.01
N CYS A 51 6.38 -8.36 -5.11
CA CYS A 51 5.76 -7.23 -5.80
C CYS A 51 4.76 -6.47 -4.92
N ILE A 52 4.09 -7.13 -3.98
CA ILE A 52 3.14 -6.48 -3.08
C ILE A 52 3.85 -5.61 -2.04
N LEU A 53 5.06 -6.00 -1.62
CA LEU A 53 5.90 -5.17 -0.74
C LEU A 53 6.25 -3.84 -1.42
N TYR A 54 6.67 -3.89 -2.69
CA TYR A 54 7.00 -2.69 -3.46
C TYR A 54 5.78 -1.78 -3.66
N MET A 55 4.60 -2.39 -3.83
CA MET A 55 3.33 -1.65 -3.86
C MET A 55 3.02 -1.02 -2.50
N TYR A 56 3.22 -1.71 -1.38
CA TYR A 56 3.04 -1.13 -0.04
C TYR A 56 4.01 0.01 0.25
N ARG A 57 5.27 -0.06 -0.20
CA ARG A 57 6.23 1.05 -0.09
C ARG A 57 5.73 2.31 -0.80
N MET A 58 5.20 2.15 -2.02
CA MET A 58 4.59 3.24 -2.77
C MET A 58 3.31 3.77 -2.09
N ILE A 59 2.46 2.88 -1.56
CA ILE A 59 1.24 3.25 -0.81
C ILE A 59 1.60 4.07 0.44
N CYS A 60 2.57 3.62 1.23
CA CYS A 60 3.07 4.35 2.39
C CYS A 60 3.66 5.70 2.00
N TYR A 61 4.45 5.76 0.91
CA TYR A 61 4.95 7.03 0.39
C TYR A 61 3.81 8.00 0.05
N TYR A 62 2.79 7.53 -0.68
CA TYR A 62 1.63 8.33 -1.05
C TYR A 62 0.87 8.85 0.17
N ALA A 63 0.60 7.98 1.16
CA ALA A 63 -0.15 8.34 2.35
C ALA A 63 0.59 9.34 3.27
N ASN A 64 1.93 9.26 3.31
CA ASN A 64 2.77 10.07 4.19
C ASN A 64 3.34 11.34 3.54
N THR A 65 3.21 11.51 2.22
CA THR A 65 3.76 12.67 1.50
C THR A 65 2.63 13.61 1.09
N PRO A 66 2.51 14.81 1.71
CA PRO A 66 1.66 15.86 1.16
C PRO A 66 2.16 16.25 -0.24
N ASP A 67 1.26 16.27 -1.23
CA ASP A 67 1.58 16.53 -2.64
C ASP A 67 2.69 15.60 -3.21
N PRO A 68 2.42 14.29 -3.35
CA PRO A 68 3.43 13.32 -3.74
C PRO A 68 3.86 13.51 -5.20
N ASP A 69 5.18 13.50 -5.43
CA ASP A 69 5.76 13.48 -6.78
C ASP A 69 5.21 12.31 -7.61
N VAL A 70 4.43 12.63 -8.64
CA VAL A 70 3.80 11.67 -9.57
C VAL A 70 4.83 10.76 -10.24
N GLY A 71 6.06 11.24 -10.44
CA GLY A 71 7.17 10.45 -10.98
C GLY A 71 7.55 9.26 -10.10
N LYS A 72 7.35 9.38 -8.78
CA LYS A 72 7.63 8.34 -7.78
C LYS A 72 6.45 7.41 -7.53
N LEU A 73 5.25 7.71 -8.03
CA LEU A 73 4.05 6.87 -7.84
C LEU A 73 4.02 5.66 -8.77
N LYS A 74 5.14 4.95 -8.86
CA LYS A 74 5.34 3.75 -9.67
C LYS A 74 5.94 2.69 -8.78
N TRP A 75 5.17 1.65 -8.43
CA TRP A 75 5.59 0.64 -7.46
C TRP A 75 6.92 -0.04 -7.84
N TRP A 76 7.23 -0.13 -9.12
CA TRP A 76 8.49 -0.74 -9.57
C TRP A 76 9.75 0.07 -9.27
N LEU A 77 9.62 1.34 -8.87
CA LEU A 77 10.75 2.14 -8.39
C LEU A 77 11.19 1.76 -6.97
N TYR A 78 10.41 0.94 -6.27
CA TYR A 78 10.67 0.52 -4.88
C TYR A 78 11.21 -0.92 -4.79
N LYS A 79 11.67 -1.46 -5.92
CA LYS A 79 12.06 -2.87 -6.15
C LYS A 79 13.37 -3.32 -5.51
N ASP A 80 14.04 -2.48 -4.72
CA ASP A 80 15.32 -2.81 -4.07
C ASP A 80 15.38 -4.24 -3.52
#